data_AF-A0A971HQF9-F1
#
_entry.id   AF-A0A971HQF9-F1
#
_cell.length_a   1.000
_cell.length_b   1.000
_cell.length_c   1.000
_cell.angle_alpha   90.00
_cell.angle_beta   90.00
_cell.angle_gamma   90.00
#
_symmetry.space_group_name_H-M   'P 1'
#
loop_
_entity.id
_entity.type
_entity.pdbx_description
1 polymer ?
#
loop_
_entity_poly.entity_id
_entity_poly.type
_entity_poly.pdbx_seq_one_letter_code
_entity_poly.pdbx_strand_id
1 'polypeptide(L)'
;MKRENFDKWEDEFIALCEEKLEEEPFYPYEHLWRQNMSVKEAFDAYIKENDDYAEKYCELNKTSLSVLKAADNNQEKAFLEKAKALIAVAEKTSKYCPECGRKLEKKKICKCGYSRR
;
A
#
# COMPACT_ATOMS: atom_id res chain seq x y z
N MET A 1 -14.53 16.38 -26.67
CA MET A 1 -14.65 15.06 -26.03
C MET A 1 -16.05 14.54 -26.28
N LYS A 2 -16.20 13.34 -26.85
CA LYS A 2 -17.51 12.67 -26.92
C LYS A 2 -17.75 12.08 -25.53
N ARG A 3 -18.78 12.56 -24.84
CA ARG A 3 -19.21 11.98 -23.56
C ARG A 3 -19.68 10.54 -23.84
N GLU A 4 -19.26 9.60 -22.99
CA GLU A 4 -19.71 8.22 -23.10
C GLU A 4 -21.23 8.14 -22.93
N ASN A 5 -21.84 7.16 -23.60
CA ASN A 5 -23.27 6.94 -23.49
C ASN A 5 -23.60 6.57 -22.04
N PHE A 6 -24.65 7.16 -21.47
CA PHE A 6 -25.01 6.97 -20.06
C PHE A 6 -25.23 5.48 -19.75
N ASP A 7 -25.96 4.78 -20.61
CA ASP A 7 -26.19 3.32 -20.52
C ASP A 7 -24.89 2.50 -20.34
N LYS A 8 -23.85 2.83 -21.13
CA LYS A 8 -22.57 2.11 -21.05
C LYS A 8 -21.84 2.41 -19.75
N TRP A 9 -21.82 3.69 -19.39
CA TRP A 9 -21.15 4.13 -18.18
C TRP A 9 -21.85 3.60 -16.93
N GLU A 10 -23.19 3.50 -16.96
CA GLU A 10 -24.01 2.95 -15.89
C GLU A 10 -23.72 1.46 -15.69
N ASP A 11 -23.71 0.67 -16.78
CA ASP A 11 -23.38 -0.75 -16.74
C ASP A 11 -21.98 -1.00 -16.13
N GLU A 12 -20.97 -0.21 -16.56
CA GLU A 12 -19.62 -0.30 -16.00
C GLU A 12 -19.54 0.16 -14.54
N PHE A 13 -20.35 1.15 -14.15
CA PHE A 13 -20.40 1.65 -12.78
C PHE A 13 -21.07 0.68 -11.81
N ILE A 14 -22.19 0.07 -12.22
CA ILE A 14 -22.88 -0.97 -11.47
C ILE A 14 -21.95 -2.18 -11.29
N ALA A 15 -21.31 -2.65 -12.37
CA ALA A 15 -20.37 -3.76 -12.31
C ALA A 15 -19.20 -3.47 -11.35
N LEU A 16 -18.71 -2.22 -11.30
CA LEU A 16 -17.65 -1.83 -10.36
C LEU A 16 -18.15 -1.81 -8.91
N CYS A 17 -19.39 -1.36 -8.66
CA CYS A 17 -20.00 -1.40 -7.34
C CYS A 17 -20.21 -2.84 -6.87
N GLU A 18 -20.72 -3.72 -7.74
CA GLU A 18 -20.86 -5.15 -7.43
C GLU A 18 -19.51 -5.80 -7.14
N GLU A 19 -18.45 -5.45 -7.89
CA GLU A 19 -17.11 -5.98 -7.64
C GLU A 19 -16.51 -5.49 -6.30
N LYS A 20 -16.70 -4.21 -5.97
CA LYS A 20 -16.00 -3.54 -4.86
C LYS A 20 -16.78 -3.50 -3.55
N LEU A 21 -18.10 -3.38 -3.62
CA LEU A 21 -19.02 -3.29 -2.49
C LEU A 21 -19.84 -4.58 -2.30
N GLU A 22 -19.75 -5.53 -3.24
CA GLU A 22 -20.60 -6.74 -3.28
C GLU A 22 -22.10 -6.39 -3.26
N GLU A 23 -22.45 -5.21 -3.77
CA GLU A 23 -23.83 -4.73 -3.88
C GLU A 23 -24.01 -3.74 -5.03
N GLU A 24 -25.25 -3.65 -5.49
CA GLU A 24 -25.68 -2.65 -6.46
C GLU A 24 -25.75 -1.25 -5.80
N PRO A 25 -25.41 -0.18 -6.53
CA PRO A 25 -25.45 1.17 -6.00
C PRO A 25 -26.90 1.60 -5.69
N PHE A 26 -27.20 1.84 -4.41
CA PHE A 26 -28.54 2.25 -3.96
C PHE A 26 -28.83 3.75 -4.11
N TYR A 27 -27.82 4.61 -3.93
CA TYR A 27 -27.96 6.07 -4.00
C TYR A 27 -27.84 6.56 -5.45
N PRO A 28 -28.44 7.71 -5.77
CA PRO A 28 -28.33 8.29 -7.11
C PRO A 28 -26.88 8.64 -7.45
N TYR A 29 -26.44 8.24 -8.66
CA TYR A 29 -25.08 8.45 -9.18
C TYR A 29 -25.05 9.19 -10.54
N GLU A 30 -26.21 9.54 -11.10
CA GLU A 30 -26.33 10.21 -12.42
C GLU A 30 -25.56 11.56 -12.46
N HIS A 31 -25.47 12.25 -11.33
CA HIS A 31 -24.73 13.53 -11.23
C HIS A 31 -23.23 13.35 -11.45
N LEU A 32 -22.67 12.17 -11.20
CA LEU A 32 -21.25 11.86 -11.41
C LEU A 32 -20.95 11.72 -12.90
N TRP A 33 -21.84 11.04 -13.65
CA TRP A 33 -21.76 11.01 -15.11
C TRP A 33 -21.94 12.40 -15.73
N ARG A 34 -22.88 13.21 -15.20
CA ARG A 34 -23.07 14.60 -15.67
C ARG A 34 -21.84 15.47 -15.46
N GLN A 35 -21.03 15.18 -14.44
CA GLN A 35 -19.73 15.81 -14.19
C GLN A 35 -18.62 15.31 -15.10
N ASN A 36 -18.93 14.39 -16.03
CA ASN A 36 -17.98 13.83 -17.00
C ASN A 36 -16.84 13.07 -16.31
N MET A 37 -17.13 12.47 -15.14
CA MET A 37 -16.19 11.66 -14.39
C MET A 37 -16.04 10.27 -15.03
N SER A 38 -14.83 9.73 -14.97
CA SER A 38 -14.57 8.34 -15.30
C SER A 38 -15.27 7.42 -14.29
N VAL A 39 -15.64 6.19 -14.67
CA VAL A 39 -16.32 5.23 -13.77
C VAL A 39 -15.58 5.06 -12.43
N LYS A 40 -14.24 4.99 -12.45
CA LYS A 40 -13.42 4.92 -11.23
C LYS A 40 -13.46 6.19 -10.38
N GLU A 41 -13.45 7.36 -10.99
CA GLU A 41 -13.52 8.64 -10.28
C GLU A 41 -14.90 8.84 -9.67
N ALA A 42 -15.94 8.45 -10.41
CA ALA A 42 -17.30 8.43 -9.94
C ALA A 42 -17.46 7.47 -8.76
N PHE A 43 -16.85 6.28 -8.80
CA PHE A 43 -16.90 5.35 -7.68
C PHE A 43 -16.25 5.95 -6.43
N ASP A 44 -15.05 6.54 -6.53
CA ASP A 44 -14.41 7.20 -5.38
C ASP A 44 -15.27 8.35 -4.83
N ALA A 45 -15.83 9.18 -5.71
CA ALA A 45 -16.75 10.25 -5.32
C ALA A 45 -18.02 9.70 -4.67
N TYR A 46 -18.61 8.63 -5.22
CA TYR A 46 -19.81 7.98 -4.70
C TYR A 46 -19.59 7.38 -3.32
N ILE A 47 -18.46 6.70 -3.09
CA ILE A 47 -18.07 6.21 -1.78
C ILE A 47 -17.87 7.37 -0.79
N LYS A 48 -17.25 8.45 -1.24
CA LYS A 48 -16.96 9.61 -0.40
C LYS A 48 -18.20 10.44 -0.05
N GLU A 49 -19.20 10.46 -0.93
CA GLU A 49 -20.49 11.11 -0.70
C GLU A 49 -21.39 10.27 0.24
N ASN A 50 -21.14 8.97 0.36
CA ASN A 50 -21.94 8.03 1.14
C ASN A 50 -21.07 7.32 2.20
N ASP A 51 -21.00 7.87 3.41
CA ASP A 51 -20.20 7.30 4.53
C ASP A 51 -20.49 5.81 4.80
N ASP A 52 -21.74 5.36 4.61
CA ASP A 52 -22.14 3.95 4.76
C ASP A 52 -21.33 3.02 3.82
N TYR A 53 -21.14 3.46 2.57
CA TYR A 53 -20.30 2.75 1.62
C TYR A 53 -18.81 2.93 1.86
N ALA A 54 -18.39 4.05 2.45
CA ALA A 54 -17.00 4.22 2.87
C ALA A 54 -16.60 3.22 3.96
N GLU A 55 -17.46 3.02 4.96
CA GLU A 55 -17.23 2.02 6.01
C GLU A 55 -17.22 0.60 5.42
N LYS A 56 -18.24 0.24 4.64
CA LYS A 56 -18.34 -1.08 4.01
C LYS A 56 -17.15 -1.37 3.08
N TYR A 57 -16.79 -0.43 2.22
CA TYR A 57 -15.63 -0.56 1.33
C TYR A 57 -14.34 -0.73 2.13
N CYS A 58 -14.16 0.02 3.23
CA CYS A 58 -13.01 -0.10 4.11
C CYS A 58 -12.95 -1.48 4.79
N GLU A 59 -14.09 -2.01 5.25
CA GLU A 59 -14.17 -3.36 5.84
C GLU A 59 -13.89 -4.46 4.82
N LEU A 60 -14.51 -4.41 3.65
CA LEU A 60 -14.29 -5.38 2.56
C LEU A 60 -12.84 -5.35 2.09
N ASN A 61 -12.28 -4.15 1.90
CA ASN A 61 -10.90 -4.02 1.45
C ASN A 61 -9.91 -4.44 2.54
N LYS A 62 -10.18 -4.17 3.84
CA LYS A 62 -9.39 -4.73 4.96
C LYS A 62 -9.45 -6.25 5.00
N THR A 63 -10.62 -6.84 4.76
CA THR A 63 -10.79 -8.29 4.72
C THR A 63 -10.00 -8.90 3.57
N SER A 64 -10.06 -8.29 2.38
CA SER A 64 -9.27 -8.66 1.21
C SER A 64 -7.76 -8.49 1.45
N LEU A 65 -7.34 -7.41 2.10
CA LEU A 65 -5.94 -7.17 2.50
C LEU A 65 -5.46 -8.16 3.57
N SER A 66 -6.36 -8.64 4.43
CA SER A 66 -6.06 -9.65 5.45
C SER A 66 -5.84 -11.03 4.83
N VAL A 67 -6.65 -11.38 3.82
CA VAL A 67 -6.49 -12.61 3.02
C VAL A 67 -5.22 -12.54 2.16
N LEU A 68 -4.88 -11.38 1.60
CA LEU A 68 -3.64 -11.17 0.85
C LEU A 68 -2.39 -11.14 1.76
N LYS A 69 -2.46 -10.55 2.96
CA LYS A 69 -1.37 -10.60 3.95
C LYS A 69 -1.10 -12.01 4.47
N ALA A 70 -2.12 -12.87 4.51
CA ALA A 70 -1.93 -14.29 4.81
C ALA A 70 -1.12 -15.00 3.71
N ALA A 71 -1.23 -14.55 2.44
CA ALA A 71 -0.42 -15.05 1.33
C ALA A 71 0.99 -14.41 1.22
N ASP A 72 1.16 -13.15 1.67
CA ASP A 72 2.43 -12.39 1.58
C ASP A 72 3.43 -12.65 2.72
N ASN A 73 3.02 -13.37 3.79
CA ASN A 73 3.90 -13.71 4.92
C ASN A 73 5.15 -14.55 4.53
N ASN A 74 5.16 -15.16 3.34
CA ASN A 74 6.31 -15.89 2.82
C ASN A 74 7.38 -14.98 2.16
N GLN A 75 7.00 -13.80 1.65
CA GLN A 75 7.94 -12.86 1.02
C GLN A 75 8.63 -11.95 2.03
N GLU A 76 7.94 -11.52 3.09
CA GLU A 76 8.54 -10.68 4.14
C GLU A 76 9.69 -11.38 4.87
N LYS A 77 9.59 -12.70 5.11
CA LYS A 77 10.68 -13.50 5.71
C LYS A 77 11.94 -13.50 4.83
N ALA A 78 11.78 -13.72 3.52
CA ALA A 78 12.90 -13.75 2.58
C ALA A 78 13.57 -12.37 2.42
N PHE A 79 12.79 -11.28 2.51
CA PHE A 79 13.32 -9.92 2.47
C PHE A 79 14.06 -9.56 3.75
N LEU A 80 13.55 -9.95 4.91
CA LEU A 80 14.19 -9.71 6.22
C LEU A 80 15.53 -10.46 6.34
N GLU A 81 15.62 -11.68 5.83
CA GLU A 81 16.87 -12.45 5.80
C GLU A 81 17.91 -11.80 4.87
N LYS A 82 17.50 -11.33 3.69
CA LYS A 82 18.40 -10.57 2.80
C LYS A 82 18.85 -9.24 3.40
N ALA A 83 17.96 -8.53 4.09
CA ALA A 83 18.30 -7.27 4.77
C ALA A 83 19.31 -7.50 5.91
N LYS A 84 19.12 -8.55 6.73
CA LYS A 84 20.09 -8.93 7.78
C LYS A 84 21.46 -9.28 7.20
N ALA A 85 21.51 -9.99 6.07
CA ALA A 85 22.78 -10.32 5.41
C ALA A 85 23.52 -9.07 4.90
N LEU A 86 22.80 -8.10 4.34
CA LEU A 86 23.40 -6.83 3.86
C LEU A 86 23.91 -5.95 5.01
N ILE A 87 23.19 -5.88 6.14
CA ILE A 87 23.63 -5.17 7.35
C ILE A 87 24.92 -5.78 7.90
N ALA A 88 25.00 -7.11 7.99
CA ALA A 88 26.20 -7.80 8.47
C ALA A 88 27.45 -7.56 7.59
N VAL A 89 27.27 -7.39 6.27
CA VAL A 89 28.36 -7.04 5.33
C VAL A 89 28.77 -5.56 5.49
N ALA A 90 27.81 -4.66 5.71
CA ALA A 90 28.08 -3.25 5.98
C ALA A 90 28.84 -3.06 7.31
N GLU A 91 28.53 -3.82 8.36
CA GLU A 91 29.25 -3.78 9.64
C GLU A 91 30.71 -4.23 9.52
N LYS A 92 30.98 -5.26 8.69
CA LYS A 92 32.34 -5.73 8.41
C LYS A 92 33.17 -4.72 7.61
N THR A 93 32.54 -3.89 6.78
CA THR A 93 33.23 -2.95 5.88
C THR A 93 33.20 -1.49 6.36
N SER A 94 32.43 -1.16 7.39
CA SER A 94 32.27 0.21 7.85
C SER A 94 33.57 0.82 8.38
N LYS A 95 33.89 2.05 8.02
CA LYS A 95 35.08 2.77 8.54
C LYS A 95 34.82 3.41 9.91
N TYR A 96 33.74 3.02 10.59
CA TYR A 96 33.25 3.65 11.82
C TYR A 96 32.97 2.61 12.90
N CYS A 97 33.18 3.00 14.15
CA CYS A 97 32.86 2.19 15.32
C CYS A 97 31.34 2.10 15.48
N PRO A 98 30.76 0.90 15.58
CA PRO A 98 29.31 0.72 15.72
C PRO A 98 28.79 1.23 17.07
N GLU A 99 29.63 1.29 18.11
CA GLU A 99 29.18 1.72 19.45
C GLU A 99 29.20 3.24 19.66
N CYS A 100 30.14 3.95 19.04
CA CYS A 100 30.28 5.40 19.27
C CYS A 100 30.30 6.25 18.00
N GLY A 101 30.11 5.63 16.82
CA GLY A 101 30.09 6.32 15.53
C GLY A 101 31.42 6.95 15.10
N ARG A 102 32.51 6.81 15.88
CA ARG A 102 33.81 7.40 15.55
C ARG A 102 34.50 6.64 14.43
N LYS A 103 35.17 7.37 13.54
CA LYS A 103 35.91 6.81 12.41
C LYS A 103 37.05 5.89 12.89
N LEU A 104 36.91 4.59 12.64
CA LEU A 104 37.93 3.56 12.78
C LEU A 104 38.64 3.41 11.43
N GLU A 105 39.69 4.21 11.22
CA GLU A 105 40.41 4.18 9.94
C GLU A 105 41.15 2.86 9.73
N LYS A 106 42.24 2.65 10.49
CA LYS A 106 43.08 1.43 10.47
C LYS A 106 43.29 0.84 11.87
N LYS A 107 42.67 1.44 12.89
CA LYS A 107 42.83 1.04 14.30
C LYS A 107 41.87 -0.11 14.58
N LYS A 108 42.39 -1.22 15.11
CA LYS A 108 41.58 -2.38 15.53
C LYS A 108 40.73 -2.06 16.77
N ILE A 109 41.14 -1.10 17.59
CA ILE A 109 40.45 -0.75 18.85
C ILE A 109 40.00 0.71 18.80
N CYS A 110 38.73 0.94 19.12
CA CYS A 110 38.15 2.27 19.27
C CYS A 110 38.44 2.84 20.66
N LYS A 111 38.46 4.18 20.77
CA LYS A 111 38.62 4.89 22.05
C LYS A 111 37.49 4.61 23.05
N CYS A 112 36.34 4.08 22.61
CA CYS A 112 35.25 3.64 23.49
C CYS A 112 35.43 2.21 24.05
N GLY A 113 36.50 1.50 23.68
CA GLY A 113 36.73 0.11 24.10
C GLY A 113 36.32 -0.96 23.08
N TYR A 114 35.52 -0.60 22.06
CA TYR A 114 35.14 -1.52 20.99
C TYR A 114 36.36 -2.00 20.20
N SER A 115 36.57 -3.32 20.13
CA SER A 115 37.61 -3.94 19.31
C SER A 115 37.00 -4.65 18.11
N ARG A 116 37.44 -4.26 16.91
CA ARG A 116 37.14 -4.95 15.67
C ARG A 116 37.97 -6.23 15.62
N ARG A 117 37.33 -7.37 15.86
CA ARG A 117 37.95 -8.71 15.81
C ARG A 117 38.39 -9.05 14.39
#